data_AF-A0A971P1J1-F1
#
_entry.id   AF-A0A971P1J1-F1
#
_cell.length_a   1.000
_cell.length_b   1.000
_cell.length_c   1.000
_cell.angle_alpha   90.00
_cell.angle_beta   90.00
_cell.angle_gamma   90.00
#
_symmetry.space_group_name_H-M   'P 1'
#
loop_
_entity.id
_entity.type
_entity.pdbx_description
1 polymer ?
#
loop_
_entity_poly.entity_id
_entity_poly.type
_entity_poly.pdbx_seq_one_letter_code
_entity_poly.pdbx_strand_id
1 'polypeptide(L)'
;MDKDSRINQILSHLASAASIAGNGVSEAVNSAGSKVEEKYSEFKLKMDLARLKEEMDKLLANVGRTMYMIHIGALADAQKTEDGAVLDAQETIDNLLKQADQKQAEIDAISDTLAKTSGKQSCAVCNKVAGNDDKFCSACGAKLPDNKPE
;
A
#
# COMPACT_ATOMS: atom_id res chain seq x y z
N MET A 1 10.97 -5.46 -24.38
CA MET A 1 9.51 -5.32 -24.21
C MET A 1 9.25 -4.82 -22.80
N ASP A 2 8.67 -3.63 -22.72
CA ASP A 2 8.43 -2.88 -21.49
C ASP A 2 7.37 -3.57 -20.60
N LYS A 3 7.48 -3.44 -19.27
CA LYS A 3 6.58 -4.08 -18.31
C LYS A 3 5.15 -3.54 -18.45
N ASP A 4 5.01 -2.27 -18.81
CA ASP A 4 3.74 -1.61 -19.06
C ASP A 4 3.08 -2.12 -20.34
N SER A 5 3.89 -2.47 -21.36
CA SER A 5 3.39 -3.03 -22.62
C SER A 5 2.72 -4.40 -22.42
N ARG A 6 3.26 -5.24 -21.53
CA ARG A 6 2.66 -6.55 -21.21
C ARG A 6 1.39 -6.42 -20.37
N ILE A 7 1.37 -5.48 -19.44
CA ILE A 7 0.17 -5.18 -18.63
C ILE A 7 -0.95 -4.68 -19.56
N ASN A 8 -0.64 -3.77 -20.48
CA ASN A 8 -1.60 -3.25 -21.46
C ASN A 8 -2.13 -4.35 -22.41
N GLN A 9 -1.31 -5.33 -22.81
CA GLN A 9 -1.78 -6.47 -23.61
C GLN A 9 -2.75 -7.38 -22.84
N ILE A 10 -2.44 -7.72 -21.59
CA ILE A 10 -3.31 -8.56 -20.76
C ILE A 10 -4.65 -7.86 -20.50
N LEU A 11 -4.62 -6.55 -20.24
CA LEU A 11 -5.82 -5.73 -20.04
C LEU A 11 -6.67 -5.65 -21.30
N SER A 12 -6.05 -5.50 -22.48
CA SER A 12 -6.75 -5.48 -23.77
C SER A 12 -7.46 -6.81 -24.06
N HIS A 13 -6.81 -7.95 -23.79
CA HIS A 13 -7.39 -9.28 -24.00
C HIS A 13 -8.56 -9.56 -23.05
N LEU A 14 -8.53 -9.05 -21.82
CA LEU A 14 -9.62 -9.20 -20.85
C LEU A 14 -10.84 -8.35 -21.24
N ALA A 15 -10.62 -7.13 -21.75
CA ALA A 15 -11.68 -6.25 -22.23
C ALA A 15 -12.36 -6.81 -23.48
N SER A 16 -11.60 -7.37 -24.42
CA SER A 16 -12.15 -7.98 -25.63
C SER A 16 -12.89 -9.31 -25.35
N ALA A 17 -12.47 -10.09 -24.36
CA ALA A 17 -13.20 -11.28 -23.90
C ALA A 17 -14.58 -10.94 -23.30
N ALA A 18 -14.73 -9.78 -22.64
CA ALA A 18 -16.02 -9.31 -22.11
C ALA A 18 -16.97 -8.83 -23.22
N SER A 19 -16.44 -8.20 -24.28
CA SER A 19 -17.24 -7.72 -25.41
C SER A 19 -17.81 -8.85 -26.28
N ILE A 20 -17.13 -9.99 -26.36
CA ILE A 20 -17.58 -11.14 -27.18
C ILE A 20 -18.77 -11.89 -26.52
N ALA A 21 -18.99 -11.71 -25.21
CA ALA A 21 -20.08 -12.36 -24.48
C ALA A 21 -21.42 -11.58 -24.48
N GLY A 22 -21.47 -10.37 -25.06
CA GLY A 22 -22.61 -9.46 -24.91
C GLY A 22 -23.12 -8.86 -26.22
N ASN A 23 -23.65 -9.68 -27.14
CA ASN A 23 -24.47 -9.14 -28.23
C ASN A 23 -25.87 -8.77 -27.69
N GLY A 24 -26.05 -7.50 -27.34
CA GLY A 24 -27.35 -6.99 -26.92
C GLY A 24 -27.36 -5.49 -26.55
N VAL A 25 -27.53 -4.65 -27.57
CA VAL A 25 -28.16 -3.31 -27.56
C VAL A 25 -27.43 -2.15 -26.83
N SER A 26 -27.16 -1.10 -27.61
CA SER A 26 -26.28 0.05 -27.40
C SER A 26 -26.70 1.11 -26.36
N GLU A 27 -27.38 0.78 -25.26
CA GLU A 27 -27.82 1.79 -24.27
C GLU A 27 -27.06 1.76 -22.93
N ALA A 28 -26.10 0.85 -22.73
CA ALA A 28 -25.38 0.67 -21.46
C ALA A 28 -23.93 1.19 -21.44
N VAL A 29 -23.51 2.04 -22.38
CA VAL A 29 -22.09 2.45 -22.49
C VAL A 29 -21.67 3.49 -21.44
N ASN A 30 -22.57 4.33 -20.94
CA ASN A 30 -22.19 5.43 -20.03
C ASN A 30 -22.10 5.05 -18.54
N SER A 31 -22.72 3.94 -18.10
CA SER A 31 -22.71 3.52 -16.69
C SER A 31 -21.73 2.38 -16.39
N ALA A 32 -21.27 1.65 -17.42
CA ALA A 32 -20.23 0.63 -17.29
C ALA A 32 -18.81 1.25 -17.26
N GLY A 33 -18.57 2.31 -18.04
CA GLY A 33 -17.26 2.99 -18.08
C GLY A 33 -16.87 3.61 -16.73
N SER A 34 -17.81 4.29 -16.07
CA SER A 34 -17.58 4.96 -14.78
C SER A 34 -17.27 3.97 -13.64
N LYS A 35 -17.96 2.81 -13.59
CA LYS A 35 -17.65 1.76 -12.59
C LYS A 35 -16.34 1.03 -12.87
N VAL A 36 -15.97 0.85 -14.13
CA VAL A 36 -14.70 0.22 -14.51
C VAL A 36 -13.53 1.16 -14.21
N GLU A 37 -13.67 2.46 -14.44
CA GLU A 37 -12.67 3.49 -14.11
C GLU A 37 -12.48 3.64 -12.58
N GLU A 38 -13.58 3.60 -11.81
CA GLU A 38 -13.55 3.62 -10.34
C GLU A 38 -12.91 2.36 -9.73
N LYS A 39 -13.21 1.17 -10.30
CA LYS A 39 -12.54 -0.08 -9.91
C LYS A 39 -11.06 -0.10 -10.28
N TYR A 40 -10.71 0.51 -11.41
CA TYR A 40 -9.33 0.63 -11.88
C TYR A 40 -8.51 1.55 -10.97
N SER A 41 -9.09 2.66 -10.51
CA SER A 41 -8.45 3.54 -9.53
C SER A 41 -8.30 2.86 -8.17
N GLU A 42 -9.31 2.10 -7.70
CA GLU A 42 -9.21 1.31 -6.46
C GLU A 42 -8.10 0.25 -6.51
N PHE A 43 -7.98 -0.48 -7.63
CA PHE A 43 -6.93 -1.47 -7.81
C PHE A 43 -5.54 -0.84 -7.83
N LYS A 44 -5.37 0.29 -8.53
CA LYS A 44 -4.11 1.04 -8.55
C LYS A 44 -3.70 1.48 -7.14
N LEU A 45 -4.62 2.06 -6.38
CA LEU A 45 -4.40 2.45 -4.98
C LEU A 45 -3.98 1.25 -4.11
N LYS A 46 -4.57 0.06 -4.31
CA LYS A 46 -4.16 -1.17 -3.61
C LYS A 46 -2.76 -1.64 -4.00
N MET A 47 -2.38 -1.52 -5.26
CA MET A 47 -1.00 -1.84 -5.68
C MET A 47 0.01 -0.88 -5.06
N ASP A 48 -0.29 0.42 -5.06
CA ASP A 48 0.56 1.43 -4.42
C ASP A 48 0.68 1.17 -2.91
N LEU A 49 -0.43 0.84 -2.25
CA LEU A 49 -0.42 0.46 -0.83
C LEU A 49 0.46 -0.77 -0.55
N ALA A 50 0.39 -1.80 -1.41
CA ALA A 50 1.22 -3.00 -1.25
C ALA A 50 2.71 -2.67 -1.43
N ARG A 51 3.06 -1.86 -2.43
CA ARG A 51 4.44 -1.39 -2.66
C ARG A 51 4.97 -0.59 -1.46
N LEU A 52 4.19 0.37 -0.97
CA LEU A 52 4.59 1.21 0.17
C LEU A 52 4.80 0.38 1.45
N LYS A 53 3.99 -0.65 1.67
CA LYS A 53 4.17 -1.59 2.80
C LYS A 53 5.46 -2.39 2.66
N GLU A 54 5.80 -2.87 1.46
CA GLU A 54 7.09 -3.54 1.23
C GLU A 54 8.28 -2.61 1.48
N GLU A 55 8.17 -1.34 1.09
CA GLU A 55 9.19 -0.31 1.37
C GLU A 55 9.31 -0.01 2.87
N MET A 56 8.19 0.07 3.59
CA MET A 56 8.16 0.20 5.05
C MET A 56 8.87 -0.97 5.73
N ASP A 57 8.58 -2.21 5.34
CA ASP A 57 9.22 -3.40 5.91
C ASP A 57 10.74 -3.37 5.72
N LYS A 58 11.23 -2.90 4.56
CA LYS A 58 12.66 -2.72 4.30
C LYS A 58 13.28 -1.64 5.19
N LEU A 59 12.60 -0.50 5.38
CA LEU A 59 13.07 0.56 6.26
C LEU A 59 13.21 0.07 7.70
N LEU A 60 12.18 -0.61 8.23
CA LEU A 60 12.20 -1.16 9.58
C LEU A 60 13.25 -2.25 9.74
N ALA A 61 13.45 -3.11 8.74
CA ALA A 61 14.54 -4.08 8.73
C ALA A 61 15.93 -3.41 8.77
N ASN A 62 16.10 -2.30 8.06
CA ASN A 62 17.34 -1.53 8.09
C ASN A 62 17.56 -0.86 9.45
N VAL A 63 16.52 -0.33 10.10
CA VAL A 63 16.60 0.19 11.48
C VAL A 63 17.09 -0.91 12.43
N GLY A 64 16.45 -2.08 12.39
CA GLY A 64 16.84 -3.22 13.23
C GLY A 64 18.27 -3.70 12.97
N ARG A 65 18.69 -3.73 11.69
CA ARG A 65 20.06 -4.09 11.30
C ARG A 65 21.07 -3.09 11.86
N THR A 66 20.82 -1.79 11.70
CA THR A 66 21.71 -0.74 12.22
C THR A 66 21.82 -0.84 13.73
N MET A 67 20.70 -1.01 14.43
CA MET A 67 20.67 -1.19 15.89
C MET A 67 21.49 -2.42 16.34
N TYR A 68 21.35 -3.55 15.64
CA TYR A 68 22.14 -4.75 15.94
C TYR A 68 23.65 -4.52 15.71
N MET A 69 24.02 -3.85 14.63
CA MET A 69 25.43 -3.54 14.34
C MET A 69 26.05 -2.64 15.41
N ILE A 70 25.29 -1.67 15.94
CA ILE A 70 25.71 -0.85 17.09
C ILE A 70 25.93 -1.75 18.32
N HIS A 71 24.98 -2.63 18.62
CA HIS A 71 25.04 -3.50 19.79
C HIS A 71 26.30 -4.41 19.80
N ILE A 72 26.70 -4.90 18.63
CA ILE A 72 27.90 -5.75 18.50
C ILE A 72 29.21 -4.96 18.28
N GLY A 73 29.15 -3.62 18.27
CA GLY A 73 30.31 -2.75 18.01
C GLY A 73 30.86 -2.84 16.58
N ALA A 74 30.04 -3.27 15.62
CA ALA A 74 30.45 -3.43 14.21
C ALA A 74 30.06 -2.25 13.32
N LEU A 75 29.35 -1.26 13.85
CA LEU A 75 29.09 0.00 13.17
C LEU A 75 30.20 0.99 13.52
N ALA A 76 30.93 1.48 12.53
CA ALA A 76 31.84 2.61 12.73
C ALA A 76 31.03 3.88 13.02
N ASP A 77 31.62 4.83 13.76
CA ASP A 77 31.00 6.10 14.16
C ASP A 77 30.54 6.98 12.98
N ALA A 78 30.84 6.58 11.74
CA ALA A 78 30.61 7.35 10.53
C ALA A 78 30.35 6.42 9.32
N GLN A 79 29.13 6.44 8.78
CA GLN A 79 28.76 5.84 7.50
C GLN A 79 28.68 6.90 6.42
N LYS A 80 29.19 6.60 5.22
CA LYS A 80 28.99 7.46 4.05
C LYS A 80 27.71 7.08 3.33
N THR A 81 26.84 8.06 3.11
CA THR A 81 25.67 7.95 2.24
C THR A 81 26.06 8.04 0.77
N GLU A 82 25.13 7.72 -0.13
CA GLU A 82 25.36 7.74 -1.59
C GLU A 82 25.71 9.13 -2.14
N ASP A 83 25.25 10.20 -1.48
CA ASP A 83 25.58 11.59 -1.78
C ASP A 83 26.88 12.08 -1.10
N GLY A 84 27.59 11.19 -0.40
CA GLY A 84 28.88 11.46 0.22
C GLY A 84 28.81 12.14 1.59
N ALA A 85 27.62 12.37 2.15
CA ALA A 85 27.48 12.81 3.54
C ALA A 85 27.99 11.72 4.50
N VAL A 86 28.58 12.15 5.62
CA VAL A 86 29.02 11.24 6.67
C VAL A 86 28.00 11.35 7.79
N LEU A 87 27.29 10.27 8.06
CA LEU A 87 26.30 10.17 9.12
C LEU A 87 26.82 9.26 10.23
N ASP A 88 26.65 9.65 11.47
CA ASP A 88 26.86 8.73 12.58
C ASP A 88 25.74 7.68 12.68
N ALA A 89 25.91 6.76 13.63
CA ALA A 89 24.96 5.68 13.89
C ALA A 89 23.56 6.20 14.24
N GLN A 90 23.49 7.27 15.03
CA GLN A 90 22.24 7.89 15.46
C GLN A 90 21.58 8.63 14.31
N GLU A 91 22.34 9.42 13.55
CA GLU A 91 21.84 10.14 12.37
C GLU A 91 21.34 9.17 11.29
N THR A 92 21.99 8.01 11.13
CA THR A 92 21.53 6.94 10.25
C THR A 92 20.16 6.41 10.69
N ILE A 93 19.99 6.13 11.98
CA ILE A 93 18.70 5.67 12.54
C ILE A 93 17.62 6.74 12.38
N ASP A 94 17.91 7.99 12.73
CA ASP A 94 16.96 9.10 12.65
C ASP A 94 16.48 9.32 11.21
N ASN A 95 17.37 9.20 10.22
CA ASN A 95 17.00 9.31 8.81
C ASN A 95 16.13 8.14 8.32
N LEU A 96 16.40 6.92 8.79
CA LEU A 96 15.54 5.77 8.48
C LEU A 96 14.14 5.93 9.10
N LEU A 97 14.06 6.42 10.34
CA LEU A 97 12.79 6.67 11.02
C LEU A 97 11.98 7.79 10.35
N LYS A 98 12.61 8.90 9.95
CA LYS A 98 11.93 9.95 9.17
C LYS A 98 11.34 9.43 7.86
N GLN A 99 12.07 8.57 7.16
CA GLN A 99 11.58 7.92 5.94
C GLN A 99 10.40 6.99 6.24
N ALA A 100 10.45 6.25 7.35
CA ALA A 100 9.36 5.40 7.79
C ALA A 100 8.11 6.23 8.11
N ASP A 101 8.24 7.32 8.87
CA ASP A 101 7.12 8.22 9.19
C ASP A 101 6.46 8.79 7.92
N GLN A 102 7.27 9.20 6.94
CA GLN A 102 6.77 9.68 5.66
C GLN A 102 6.00 8.58 4.91
N LYS A 103 6.53 7.35 4.87
CA LYS A 103 5.87 6.21 4.23
C LYS A 103 4.58 5.82 4.96
N GLN A 104 4.55 5.92 6.28
CA GLN A 104 3.34 5.68 7.07
C GLN A 104 2.25 6.70 6.73
N ALA A 105 2.60 7.99 6.63
CA ALA A 105 1.65 9.02 6.23
C ALA A 105 1.07 8.78 4.82
N GLU A 106 1.89 8.32 3.86
CA GLU A 106 1.43 7.92 2.52
C GLU A 106 0.48 6.70 2.57
N ILE A 107 0.82 5.69 3.38
CA ILE A 107 -0.02 4.50 3.61
C ILE A 107 -1.38 4.87 4.18
N ASP A 108 -1.40 5.77 5.17
CA ASP A 108 -2.63 6.20 5.83
C ASP A 108 -3.52 6.99 4.87
N ALA A 109 -2.96 7.91 4.10
CA ALA A 109 -3.71 8.68 3.10
C ALA A 109 -4.38 7.79 2.02
N ILE A 110 -3.67 6.79 1.50
CA ILE A 110 -4.22 5.84 0.52
C ILE A 110 -5.29 4.95 1.17
N SER A 111 -5.06 4.51 2.41
CA SER A 111 -5.98 3.66 3.14
C SER A 111 -7.28 4.38 3.47
N ASP A 112 -7.21 5.65 3.88
CA ASP A 112 -8.36 6.52 4.09
C ASP A 112 -9.18 6.73 2.82
N THR A 113 -8.50 6.89 1.69
CA THR A 113 -9.15 7.01 0.37
C THR A 113 -9.91 5.73 0.03
N LEU A 114 -9.28 4.56 0.20
CA LEU A 114 -9.91 3.26 -0.04
C LEU A 114 -11.08 2.97 0.91
N ALA A 115 -10.99 3.39 2.18
CA ALA A 115 -12.06 3.24 3.16
C ALA A 115 -13.30 4.07 2.78
N LYS A 116 -13.09 5.33 2.39
CA LYS A 116 -14.17 6.24 1.93
C LYS A 116 -14.90 5.71 0.70
N THR A 117 -14.18 5.10 -0.24
CA THR A 117 -14.77 4.55 -1.48
C THR A 117 -15.47 3.20 -1.26
N SER A 118 -14.96 2.36 -0.36
CA SER A 118 -15.50 1.00 -0.19
C SER A 118 -16.71 0.91 0.74
N GLY A 119 -16.96 1.93 1.59
CA GLY A 119 -18.02 1.90 2.61
C GLY A 119 -17.81 0.83 3.68
N LYS A 120 -16.60 0.24 3.74
CA LYS A 120 -16.24 -0.82 4.67
C LYS A 120 -15.21 -0.32 5.67
N GLN A 121 -15.35 -0.78 6.92
CA GLN A 121 -14.38 -0.49 7.96
C GLN A 121 -13.01 -1.11 7.62
N SER A 122 -11.96 -0.32 7.72
CA SER A 122 -10.57 -0.77 7.68
C SER A 122 -9.98 -0.84 9.09
N CYS A 123 -9.04 -1.75 9.30
CA CYS A 123 -8.28 -1.81 10.54
C CYS A 123 -7.36 -0.59 10.67
N ALA A 124 -7.48 0.18 11.76
CA ALA A 124 -6.63 1.36 12.00
C ALA A 124 -5.13 1.07 12.22
N VAL A 125 -4.75 -0.19 12.40
CA VAL A 125 -3.34 -0.57 12.63
C VAL A 125 -2.65 -1.06 11.35
N CYS A 126 -3.33 -1.88 10.55
CA CYS A 126 -2.72 -2.50 9.36
C CYS A 126 -3.48 -2.23 8.05
N ASN A 127 -4.59 -1.48 8.12
CA ASN A 127 -5.42 -1.08 6.99
C ASN A 127 -6.06 -2.23 6.19
N LYS A 128 -6.08 -3.45 6.73
CA LYS A 128 -6.87 -4.54 6.15
C LYS A 128 -8.35 -4.24 6.29
N VAL A 129 -9.10 -4.41 5.21
CA VAL A 129 -10.57 -4.32 5.22
C VAL A 129 -11.13 -5.39 6.16
N ALA A 130 -11.93 -4.97 7.12
CA ALA A 130 -12.62 -5.82 8.06
C ALA A 130 -13.91 -6.39 7.44
N GLY A 131 -14.31 -7.57 7.90
CA GLY A 131 -15.68 -8.03 7.75
C GLY A 131 -16.64 -7.15 8.56
N ASN A 132 -17.92 -7.10 8.16
CA ASN A 132 -18.91 -6.23 8.80
C ASN A 132 -19.07 -6.50 10.31
N ASP A 133 -18.90 -7.75 10.73
CA ASP A 133 -19.07 -8.20 12.13
C ASP A 133 -17.74 -8.52 12.83
N ASP A 134 -16.60 -8.21 12.20
CA ASP A 134 -15.29 -8.49 12.78
C ASP A 134 -15.04 -7.58 13.99
N LYS A 135 -14.78 -8.18 15.16
CA LYS A 135 -14.36 -7.46 16.38
C LYS A 135 -12.84 -7.23 16.44
N PHE A 136 -12.09 -8.02 15.69
CA PHE A 136 -10.63 -7.97 15.63
C PHE A 136 -10.16 -8.12 14.18
N CYS A 137 -9.05 -7.46 13.85
CA CYS A 137 -8.46 -7.58 12.53
C CYS A 137 -7.88 -8.97 12.31
N SER A 138 -8.32 -9.64 11.25
CA SER A 138 -7.82 -10.97 10.87
C SER A 138 -6.37 -11.00 10.34
N ALA A 139 -5.71 -9.84 10.16
CA ALA A 139 -4.29 -9.80 9.81
C ALA A 139 -3.38 -9.49 11.01
N CYS A 140 -3.69 -8.45 11.80
CA CYS A 140 -2.79 -8.00 12.87
C CYS A 140 -3.35 -8.22 14.29
N GLY A 141 -4.58 -8.69 14.43
CA GLY A 141 -5.21 -8.92 15.74
C GLY A 141 -5.67 -7.66 16.48
N ALA A 142 -5.47 -6.46 15.91
CA ALA A 142 -5.93 -5.22 16.54
C ALA A 142 -7.45 -5.21 16.72
N LYS A 143 -7.92 -4.69 17.86
CA LYS A 143 -9.35 -4.51 18.12
C LYS A 143 -9.94 -3.50 17.15
N LEU A 144 -11.07 -3.85 16.54
CA LEU A 144 -11.79 -2.97 15.63
C LEU A 144 -12.81 -2.12 16.40
N PRO A 145 -13.12 -0.89 15.93
CA PRO A 145 -14.16 -0.09 16.56
C PRO A 145 -15.53 -0.78 16.43
N ASP A 146 -16.37 -0.65 17.46
CA ASP A 146 -17.70 -1.24 17.50
C ASP A 146 -18.62 -0.53 16.51
N ASN A 147 -18.95 -1.16 15.38
CA ASN A 147 -20.01 -0.71 14.47
C ASN A 147 -21.37 -1.07 15.05
N LYS A 148 -21.85 -0.31 16.05
CA LYS A 148 -23.30 -0.29 16.33
C LYS A 148 -23.94 0.75 15.40
N PRO A 149 -24.85 0.38 14.50
CA PRO A 149 -25.76 1.36 13.92
C PRO A 149 -26.63 1.91 15.07
N GLU A 150 -26.65 3.24 15.24
CA GLU A 150 -27.71 3.93 15.99
C GLU A 150 -29.05 3.85 15.24
#